data_AF-A0A7C4IC32-F1
#
_entry.id   AF-A0A7C4IC32-F1
#
_cell.length_a   1.000
_cell.length_b   1.000
_cell.length_c   1.000
_cell.angle_alpha   90.00
_cell.angle_beta   90.00
_cell.angle_gamma   90.00
#
_symmetry.space_group_name_H-M   'P 1'
#
loop_
_entity.id
_entity.type
_entity.pdbx_description
1 polymer ?
#
loop_
_entity_poly.entity_id
_entity_poly.type
_entity_poly.pdbx_seq_one_letter_code
_entity_poly.pdbx_strand_id
1 'polypeptide(L)'
;MATGAIAKPREVVRESVFHWEGRDKTGKVVKGEMRAGGESVVAASLRRRGIMVSKIKKQSFARGRKISEKDLAIFTRQLSTMLRAGVPLLQCFDIVARGHSNPSMSRLLNDIKMDIETGTSLNQAFRKYPIYFDPLFCNLVAAGEQAGILETLLDRLATYKEKTLALKGKIKKAMFYPLMIILVAILITSIIMIFVIPSFKSVFTSFGADLPAPTLMVIAMSDFFVEYWYVLLFGLVGSIYFLIQAWKRSPKVQMAIDRLILKPPVIGELMQKASIARWSRTLSTTFAAGVPLVEALDSVGPAAGNAVYKEATKQIQSEVNIGTSLAQAMQNSGVFPNMAVQMTSIGEESGSLDSMLSKVADYYEREVDETVDALASLIEPIIMVELGVIIGG
;
A
#
# COMPACT_ATOMS: atom_id res chain seq x y z
N MET A 1 -54.43 -33.56 7.58
CA MET A 1 -53.81 -32.22 7.66
C MET A 1 -53.24 -32.05 9.05
N ALA A 2 -51.91 -32.01 9.18
CA ALA A 2 -51.24 -31.65 10.43
C ALA A 2 -49.97 -30.87 10.05
N THR A 3 -50.04 -29.55 10.21
CA THR A 3 -48.95 -28.59 9.97
C THR A 3 -47.91 -28.71 11.09
N GLY A 4 -46.74 -29.27 10.78
CA GLY A 4 -45.57 -29.20 11.64
C GLY A 4 -44.96 -27.81 11.62
N ALA A 5 -45.07 -27.08 12.72
CA ALA A 5 -44.43 -25.78 12.89
C ALA A 5 -42.90 -25.97 13.00
N ILE A 6 -42.17 -25.42 12.02
CA ILE A 6 -40.71 -25.37 12.01
C ILE A 6 -40.26 -24.35 13.06
N ALA A 7 -39.56 -24.80 14.11
CA ALA A 7 -38.99 -23.95 15.14
C ALA A 7 -37.91 -23.02 14.55
N LYS A 8 -38.01 -21.72 14.82
CA LYS A 8 -37.01 -20.72 14.42
C LYS A 8 -35.64 -21.03 15.07
N PRO A 9 -34.51 -20.81 14.36
CA PRO A 9 -33.18 -20.96 14.94
C PRO A 9 -32.99 -19.96 16.09
N ARG A 10 -32.42 -20.41 17.23
CA ARG A 10 -32.02 -19.53 18.35
C ARG A 10 -30.99 -18.52 17.86
N GLU A 11 -31.27 -17.23 18.02
CA GLU A 11 -30.28 -16.17 17.86
C GLU A 11 -29.11 -16.40 18.82
N VAL A 12 -27.91 -16.57 18.27
CA VAL A 12 -26.67 -16.63 19.05
C VAL A 12 -26.39 -15.22 19.55
N VAL A 13 -26.72 -14.96 20.82
CA VAL A 13 -26.49 -13.65 21.46
C VAL A 13 -24.98 -13.41 21.49
N ARG A 14 -24.51 -12.39 20.77
CA ARG A 14 -23.09 -12.00 20.73
C ARG A 14 -22.64 -11.53 22.12
N GLU A 15 -21.88 -12.34 22.82
CA GLU A 15 -21.26 -11.96 24.09
C GLU A 15 -20.19 -10.90 23.87
N SER A 16 -20.21 -9.85 24.70
CA SER A 16 -19.18 -8.81 24.73
C SER A 16 -18.53 -8.79 26.12
N VAL A 17 -17.26 -8.39 26.20
CA VAL A 17 -16.58 -8.16 27.48
C VAL A 17 -16.98 -6.78 28.00
N PHE A 18 -17.32 -6.70 29.28
CA PHE A 18 -17.63 -5.47 29.99
C PHE A 18 -16.67 -5.31 31.17
N HIS A 19 -16.07 -4.13 31.28
CA HIS A 19 -15.40 -3.73 32.52
C HIS A 19 -16.45 -3.14 33.46
N TRP A 20 -16.41 -3.57 34.71
CA TRP A 20 -17.34 -3.10 35.72
C TRP A 20 -16.58 -2.68 36.98
N GLU A 21 -17.16 -1.69 37.66
CA GLU A 21 -16.74 -1.20 38.96
C GLU A 21 -17.98 -1.17 39.85
N GLY A 22 -17.88 -1.74 41.04
CA GLY A 22 -18.96 -1.79 42.01
C GLY A 22 -18.45 -1.81 43.43
N ARG A 23 -19.37 -1.77 44.40
CA ARG A 23 -19.06 -1.87 45.83
C ARG A 23 -19.64 -3.17 46.37
N ASP A 24 -18.81 -3.93 47.07
CA ASP A 24 -19.26 -5.12 47.81
C ASP A 24 -20.06 -4.72 49.07
N LYS A 25 -20.68 -5.68 49.76
CA LYS A 25 -21.48 -5.46 50.99
C LYS A 25 -20.73 -4.74 52.11
N THR A 26 -19.41 -4.80 52.09
CA THR A 26 -18.51 -4.12 53.04
C THR A 26 -18.15 -2.68 52.62
N GLY A 27 -18.72 -2.18 51.52
CA GLY A 27 -18.43 -0.86 50.98
C GLY A 27 -17.14 -0.76 50.15
N LYS A 28 -16.35 -1.85 50.09
CA LYS A 28 -15.10 -1.90 49.32
C LYS A 28 -15.36 -1.85 47.82
N VAL A 29 -14.66 -0.96 47.11
CA VAL A 29 -14.72 -0.89 45.65
C VAL A 29 -14.01 -2.10 45.06
N VAL A 30 -14.73 -2.86 44.25
CA VAL A 30 -14.27 -4.03 43.51
C VAL A 30 -14.42 -3.78 42.01
N LYS A 31 -13.40 -4.19 41.24
CA LYS A 31 -13.33 -4.01 39.79
C LYS A 31 -13.09 -5.37 39.15
N GLY A 32 -13.64 -5.55 37.96
CA GLY A 32 -13.43 -6.78 37.21
C GLY A 32 -13.94 -6.71 35.78
N GLU A 33 -13.77 -7.81 35.08
CA GLU A 33 -14.27 -8.04 33.73
C GLU A 33 -15.33 -9.13 33.75
N MET A 34 -16.35 -9.00 32.92
CA MET A 34 -17.39 -10.01 32.75
C MET A 34 -17.83 -10.08 31.30
N ARG A 35 -17.91 -11.30 30.74
CA ARG A 35 -18.52 -11.55 29.44
C ARG A 35 -20.03 -11.71 29.61
N ALA A 36 -20.81 -11.00 28.81
CA ALA A 36 -22.26 -11.10 28.82
C ALA A 36 -22.87 -10.63 27.49
N GLY A 37 -24.13 -11.02 27.23
CA GLY A 37 -24.90 -10.56 26.08
C GLY A 37 -25.38 -9.10 26.14
N GLY A 38 -25.11 -8.38 27.25
CA GLY A 38 -25.50 -6.98 27.42
C GLY A 38 -25.23 -6.45 28.83
N GLU A 39 -25.27 -5.13 29.01
CA GLU A 39 -25.02 -4.46 30.29
C GLU A 39 -26.01 -4.89 31.38
N SER A 40 -27.26 -5.15 31.02
CA SER A 40 -28.31 -5.63 31.92
C SER A 40 -27.97 -6.99 32.55
N VAL A 41 -27.35 -7.88 31.78
CA VAL A 41 -26.94 -9.22 32.22
C VAL A 41 -25.75 -9.13 33.19
N VAL A 42 -24.80 -8.22 32.92
CA VAL A 42 -23.68 -7.93 33.84
C VAL A 42 -24.21 -7.36 35.15
N ALA A 43 -25.11 -6.37 35.09
CA ALA A 43 -25.70 -5.76 36.28
C ALA A 43 -26.46 -6.78 37.14
N ALA A 44 -27.26 -7.66 36.51
CA ALA A 44 -27.99 -8.72 37.19
C ALA A 44 -27.05 -9.74 37.84
N SER A 45 -25.98 -10.15 37.14
CA SER A 45 -24.99 -11.09 37.68
C SER A 45 -24.19 -10.50 38.85
N LEU A 46 -23.85 -9.20 38.81
CA LEU A 46 -23.14 -8.53 39.90
C LEU A 46 -24.03 -8.32 41.14
N ARG A 47 -25.30 -7.97 40.94
CA ARG A 47 -26.28 -7.89 42.05
C ARG A 47 -26.47 -9.22 42.75
N ARG A 48 -26.54 -10.34 42.02
CA ARG A 48 -26.60 -11.70 42.60
C ARG A 48 -25.38 -12.04 43.47
N ARG A 49 -24.22 -11.44 43.15
CA ARG A 49 -22.99 -11.59 43.94
C ARG A 49 -22.88 -10.59 45.09
N GLY A 50 -23.91 -9.79 45.35
CA GLY A 50 -23.91 -8.78 46.41
C GLY A 50 -23.12 -7.51 46.08
N ILE A 51 -22.73 -7.32 44.82
CA ILE A 51 -21.97 -6.15 44.37
C ILE A 51 -22.94 -5.12 43.81
N MET A 52 -23.00 -3.94 44.45
CA MET A 52 -23.71 -2.78 43.92
C MET A 52 -22.89 -2.14 42.80
N VAL A 53 -23.42 -2.17 41.60
CA VAL A 53 -22.75 -1.66 40.40
C VAL A 53 -22.71 -0.14 40.40
N SER A 54 -21.50 0.43 40.29
CA SER A 54 -21.29 1.87 40.14
C SER A 54 -21.10 2.27 38.68
N LYS A 55 -20.41 1.44 37.90
CA LYS A 55 -20.11 1.71 36.49
C LYS A 55 -20.02 0.40 35.72
N ILE A 56 -20.73 0.30 34.60
CA ILE A 56 -20.54 -0.73 33.60
C ILE A 56 -20.12 0.00 32.34
N LYS A 57 -18.99 -0.41 31.76
CA LYS A 57 -18.55 0.09 30.48
C LYS A 57 -18.29 -1.10 29.58
N LYS A 58 -19.01 -1.17 28.47
CA LYS A 58 -18.65 -2.09 27.39
C LYS A 58 -17.18 -1.87 27.05
N GLN A 59 -16.40 -2.95 27.03
CA GLN A 59 -15.03 -2.85 26.54
C GLN A 59 -15.13 -2.52 25.06
N SER A 60 -14.97 -1.22 24.75
CA SER A 60 -14.82 -0.76 23.39
C SER A 60 -13.41 -1.16 23.00
N PHE A 61 -13.28 -2.25 22.23
CA PHE A 61 -12.05 -2.47 21.50
C PHE A 61 -11.81 -1.21 20.69
N ALA A 62 -10.72 -0.50 20.99
CA ALA A 62 -10.35 0.71 20.27
C ALA A 62 -10.49 0.44 18.78
N ARG A 63 -11.28 1.25 18.08
CA ARG A 63 -11.52 1.11 16.65
C ARG A 63 -10.18 1.33 15.96
N GLY A 64 -9.45 0.24 15.75
CA GLY A 64 -8.13 0.31 15.16
C GLY A 64 -8.23 0.82 13.72
N ARG A 65 -7.21 1.55 13.29
CA ARG A 65 -7.06 1.96 11.89
C ARG A 65 -6.84 0.73 11.00
N LYS A 66 -7.05 0.89 9.69
CA LYS A 66 -6.70 -0.15 8.71
C LYS A 66 -5.23 -0.54 8.87
N ILE A 67 -4.94 -1.84 8.87
CA ILE A 67 -3.57 -2.36 8.93
C ILE A 67 -2.82 -1.89 7.69
N SER A 68 -1.68 -1.24 7.90
CA SER A 68 -0.83 -0.69 6.84
C SER A 68 0.33 -1.63 6.49
N GLU A 69 0.92 -1.45 5.31
CA GLU A 69 2.14 -2.20 4.92
C GLU A 69 3.30 -1.98 5.91
N LYS A 70 3.36 -0.78 6.54
CA LYS A 70 4.35 -0.47 7.58
C LYS A 70 4.13 -1.31 8.85
N ASP A 71 2.87 -1.49 9.26
CA ASP A 71 2.53 -2.32 10.43
C ASP A 71 3.01 -3.78 10.19
N LEU A 72 2.79 -4.31 8.97
CA LEU A 72 3.24 -5.65 8.58
C LEU A 72 4.77 -5.78 8.52
N ALA A 73 5.48 -4.77 7.98
CA ALA A 73 6.93 -4.78 7.93
C ALA A 73 7.56 -4.79 9.33
N ILE A 74 7.03 -3.96 10.25
CA ILE A 74 7.48 -3.90 11.64
C ILE A 74 7.24 -5.25 12.34
N PHE A 75 6.04 -5.82 12.19
CA PHE A 75 5.72 -7.14 12.74
C PHE A 75 6.70 -8.20 12.23
N THR A 76 6.93 -8.27 10.92
CA THR A 76 7.80 -9.28 10.30
C THR A 76 9.23 -9.16 10.81
N ARG A 77 9.76 -7.93 10.92
CA ARG A 77 11.10 -7.67 11.47
C ARG A 77 11.19 -8.07 12.94
N GLN A 78 10.21 -7.67 13.76
CA GLN A 78 10.20 -8.01 15.19
C GLN A 78 10.11 -9.51 15.42
N LEU A 79 9.26 -10.20 14.65
CA LEU A 79 9.12 -11.65 14.71
C LEU A 79 10.45 -12.34 14.34
N SER A 80 11.10 -11.93 13.25
CA SER A 80 12.41 -12.46 12.85
C SER A 80 13.47 -12.25 13.93
N THR A 81 13.60 -11.03 14.47
CA THR A 81 14.61 -10.72 15.50
C THR A 81 14.42 -11.56 16.77
N MET A 82 13.19 -11.73 17.24
CA MET A 82 12.93 -12.50 18.46
C MET A 82 13.10 -14.01 18.24
N LEU A 83 12.69 -14.53 17.08
CA LEU A 83 12.91 -15.94 16.75
C LEU A 83 14.41 -16.26 16.65
N ARG A 84 15.20 -15.37 16.03
CA ARG A 84 16.68 -15.51 16.02
C ARG A 84 17.30 -15.43 17.42
N ALA A 85 16.65 -14.74 18.36
CA ALA A 85 17.05 -14.69 19.76
C ALA A 85 16.57 -15.92 20.57
N GLY A 86 15.93 -16.90 19.94
CA GLY A 86 15.46 -18.13 20.57
C GLY A 86 14.16 -17.98 21.36
N VAL A 87 13.43 -16.86 21.18
CA VAL A 87 12.13 -16.66 21.85
C VAL A 87 11.08 -17.59 21.22
N PRO A 88 10.32 -18.37 22.00
CA PRO A 88 9.27 -19.24 21.47
C PRO A 88 8.25 -18.48 20.61
N LEU A 89 7.82 -19.09 19.49
CA LEU A 89 6.93 -18.46 18.50
C LEU A 89 5.67 -17.83 19.12
N LEU A 90 4.96 -18.57 19.98
CA LEU A 90 3.75 -18.08 20.65
C LEU A 90 4.01 -16.86 21.55
N GLN A 91 5.20 -16.81 22.19
CA GLN A 91 5.61 -15.68 23.02
C GLN A 91 5.96 -14.46 22.15
N CYS A 92 6.60 -14.66 20.99
CA CYS A 92 6.83 -13.59 20.02
C CYS A 92 5.52 -12.91 19.61
N PHE A 93 4.48 -13.69 19.27
CA PHE A 93 3.17 -13.14 18.93
C PHE A 93 2.54 -12.34 20.08
N ASP A 94 2.65 -12.82 21.32
CA ASP A 94 2.12 -12.10 22.50
C ASP A 94 2.85 -10.77 22.73
N ILE A 95 4.18 -10.75 22.62
CA ILE A 95 5.01 -9.55 22.77
C ILE A 95 4.63 -8.50 21.70
N VAL A 96 4.56 -8.91 20.43
CA VAL A 96 4.26 -7.97 19.34
C VAL A 96 2.81 -7.50 19.40
N ALA A 97 1.85 -8.40 19.67
CA ALA A 97 0.45 -8.02 19.76
C ALA A 97 0.20 -6.97 20.87
N ARG A 98 0.86 -7.11 22.02
CA ARG A 98 0.77 -6.13 23.13
C ARG A 98 1.50 -4.83 22.84
N GLY A 99 2.65 -4.88 22.18
CA GLY A 99 3.48 -3.72 21.87
C GLY A 99 3.03 -2.90 20.64
N HIS A 100 2.12 -3.43 19.82
CA HIS A 100 1.75 -2.78 18.57
C HIS A 100 0.81 -1.58 18.76
N SER A 101 1.15 -0.44 18.16
CA SER A 101 0.39 0.81 18.29
C SER A 101 -0.99 0.79 17.63
N ASN A 102 -1.22 -0.13 16.69
CA ASN A 102 -2.50 -0.31 15.99
C ASN A 102 -3.32 -1.48 16.58
N PRO A 103 -4.47 -1.21 17.24
CA PRO A 103 -5.33 -2.24 17.84
C PRO A 103 -5.91 -3.24 16.83
N SER A 104 -6.01 -2.89 15.54
CA SER A 104 -6.42 -3.85 14.50
C SER A 104 -5.35 -4.90 14.24
N MET A 105 -4.09 -4.51 14.28
CA MET A 105 -2.96 -5.43 14.11
C MET A 105 -2.85 -6.37 15.32
N SER A 106 -2.97 -5.83 16.54
CA SER A 106 -2.99 -6.66 17.76
C SER A 106 -4.08 -7.73 17.72
N ARG A 107 -5.28 -7.39 17.23
CA ARG A 107 -6.37 -8.36 17.05
C ARG A 107 -6.02 -9.43 16.03
N LEU A 108 -5.54 -9.04 14.85
CA LEU A 108 -5.09 -9.99 13.83
C LEU A 108 -4.02 -10.96 14.37
N LEU A 109 -3.03 -10.44 15.10
CA LEU A 109 -1.96 -11.26 15.67
C LEU A 109 -2.47 -12.20 16.77
N ASN A 110 -3.43 -11.77 17.60
CA ASN A 110 -4.06 -12.62 18.59
C ASN A 110 -4.90 -13.74 17.95
N ASP A 111 -5.61 -13.44 16.85
CA ASP A 111 -6.38 -14.45 16.12
C ASP A 111 -5.44 -15.50 15.50
N ILE A 112 -4.33 -15.07 14.86
CA ILE A 112 -3.31 -15.96 14.30
C ILE A 112 -2.64 -16.79 15.40
N LYS A 113 -2.32 -16.16 16.55
CA LYS A 113 -1.76 -16.85 17.70
C LYS A 113 -2.69 -17.96 18.19
N MET A 114 -3.99 -17.69 18.30
CA MET A 114 -4.98 -18.67 18.74
C MET A 114 -5.04 -19.87 17.78
N ASP A 115 -4.97 -19.63 16.47
CA ASP A 115 -4.91 -20.71 15.47
C ASP A 115 -3.67 -21.60 15.67
N ILE A 116 -2.51 -21.00 15.92
CA ILE A 116 -1.26 -21.72 16.17
C ILE A 116 -1.33 -22.51 17.50
N GLU A 117 -1.92 -21.92 18.54
CA GLU A 117 -2.16 -22.60 19.83
C GLU A 117 -3.05 -23.83 19.68
N THR A 118 -4.00 -23.81 18.74
CA THR A 118 -4.85 -24.97 18.42
C THR A 118 -4.18 -26.02 17.51
N GLY A 119 -2.91 -25.81 17.12
CA GLY A 119 -2.13 -26.75 16.31
C GLY A 119 -2.17 -26.49 14.80
N THR A 120 -2.72 -25.35 14.35
CA THR A 120 -2.64 -24.96 12.94
C THR A 120 -1.21 -24.52 12.60
N SER A 121 -0.69 -24.94 11.45
CA SER A 121 0.65 -24.50 11.01
C SER A 121 0.70 -22.99 10.76
N LEU A 122 1.89 -22.40 10.88
CA LEU A 122 2.06 -20.95 10.75
C LEU A 122 1.66 -20.45 9.36
N ASN A 123 2.04 -21.17 8.30
CA ASN A 123 1.60 -20.88 6.92
C ASN A 123 0.07 -20.90 6.78
N GLN A 124 -0.59 -21.93 7.30
CA GLN A 124 -2.05 -22.06 7.20
C GLN A 124 -2.77 -20.92 7.94
N ALA A 125 -2.27 -20.51 9.10
CA ALA A 125 -2.81 -19.39 9.86
C ALA A 125 -2.70 -18.07 9.08
N PHE A 126 -1.55 -17.81 8.43
CA PHE A 126 -1.39 -16.62 7.58
C PHE A 126 -2.27 -16.63 6.32
N ARG A 127 -2.45 -17.80 5.69
CA ARG A 127 -3.28 -17.94 4.48
C ARG A 127 -4.76 -17.59 4.70
N LYS A 128 -5.26 -17.63 5.93
CA LYS A 128 -6.62 -17.12 6.26
C LYS A 128 -6.78 -15.62 6.02
N TYR A 129 -5.67 -14.89 5.90
CA TYR A 129 -5.65 -13.43 5.74
C TYR A 129 -4.90 -12.98 4.48
N PRO A 130 -5.38 -13.35 3.27
CA PRO A 130 -4.69 -13.08 2.00
C PRO A 130 -4.57 -11.60 1.64
N ILE A 131 -5.34 -10.73 2.30
CA ILE A 131 -5.27 -9.27 2.15
C ILE A 131 -3.97 -8.71 2.76
N TYR A 132 -3.42 -9.38 3.76
CA TYR A 132 -2.24 -8.93 4.50
C TYR A 132 -1.00 -9.76 4.21
N PHE A 133 -1.17 -11.07 4.01
CA PHE A 133 -0.10 -12.00 3.69
C PHE A 133 -0.28 -12.49 2.26
N ASP A 134 0.57 -11.99 1.38
CA ASP A 134 0.60 -12.37 -0.03
C ASP A 134 1.09 -13.82 -0.22
N PRO A 135 0.90 -14.44 -1.40
CA PRO A 135 1.35 -15.80 -1.68
C PRO A 135 2.85 -15.99 -1.40
N LEU A 136 3.67 -15.00 -1.73
CA LEU A 136 5.10 -15.00 -1.44
C LEU A 136 5.38 -15.16 0.05
N PHE A 137 4.77 -14.32 0.89
CA PHE A 137 4.90 -14.38 2.33
C PHE A 137 4.54 -15.78 2.85
N CYS A 138 3.39 -16.31 2.42
CA CYS A 138 2.92 -17.62 2.87
C CYS A 138 3.84 -18.76 2.42
N ASN A 139 4.32 -18.73 1.17
CA ASN A 139 5.20 -19.77 0.62
C ASN A 139 6.58 -19.75 1.29
N LEU A 140 7.13 -18.57 1.59
CA LEU A 140 8.38 -18.44 2.33
C LEU A 140 8.27 -18.96 3.75
N VAL A 141 7.18 -18.64 4.43
CA VAL A 141 6.91 -19.17 5.77
C VAL A 141 6.75 -20.69 5.72
N ALA A 142 6.06 -21.23 4.72
CA ALA A 142 5.88 -22.67 4.54
C ALA A 142 7.23 -23.40 4.35
N ALA A 143 8.08 -22.88 3.46
CA ALA A 143 9.41 -23.43 3.22
C ALA A 143 10.27 -23.38 4.50
N GLY A 144 10.17 -22.29 5.26
CA GLY A 144 10.92 -22.11 6.51
C GLY A 144 10.45 -23.01 7.64
N GLU A 145 9.14 -23.21 7.75
CA GLU A 145 8.52 -24.12 8.71
C GLU A 145 8.89 -25.58 8.41
N GLN A 146 8.86 -25.99 7.14
CA GLN A 146 9.20 -27.36 6.71
C GLN A 146 10.69 -27.68 6.84
N ALA A 147 11.57 -26.73 6.48
CA ALA A 147 13.02 -26.92 6.51
C ALA A 147 13.66 -26.54 7.86
N GLY A 148 12.87 -26.09 8.85
CA GLY A 148 13.39 -25.68 10.15
C GLY A 148 14.27 -24.42 10.14
N ILE A 149 14.19 -23.62 9.08
CA ILE A 149 14.99 -22.38 8.86
C ILE A 149 14.11 -21.13 8.84
N LEU A 150 12.99 -21.17 9.57
CA LEU A 150 11.99 -20.10 9.62
C LEU A 150 12.60 -18.73 9.97
N GLU A 151 13.56 -18.72 10.90
CA GLU A 151 14.28 -17.53 11.34
C GLU A 151 14.97 -16.80 10.17
N THR A 152 15.69 -17.55 9.34
CA THR A 152 16.44 -17.04 8.19
C THR A 152 15.50 -16.54 7.10
N LEU A 153 14.42 -17.28 6.81
CA LEU A 153 13.46 -16.86 5.78
C LEU A 153 12.63 -15.66 6.22
N LEU A 154 12.26 -15.57 7.50
CA LEU A 154 11.61 -14.38 8.05
C LEU A 154 12.52 -13.15 8.03
N ASP A 155 13.84 -13.30 8.24
CA ASP A 155 14.80 -12.20 8.12
C ASP A 155 14.89 -11.66 6.69
N ARG A 156 14.93 -12.57 5.70
CA ARG A 156 14.87 -12.20 4.27
C ARG A 156 13.56 -11.51 3.93
N LEU A 157 12.43 -12.03 4.42
CA LEU A 157 11.11 -11.46 4.20
C LEU A 157 10.94 -10.09 4.87
N ALA A 158 11.48 -9.91 6.07
CA ALA A 158 11.50 -8.62 6.75
C ALA A 158 12.30 -7.59 5.93
N THR A 159 13.50 -7.96 5.48
CA THR A 159 14.35 -7.11 4.64
C THR A 159 13.65 -6.74 3.33
N TYR A 160 13.00 -7.71 2.68
CA TYR A 160 12.19 -7.49 1.48
C TYR A 160 11.07 -6.45 1.72
N LYS A 161 10.29 -6.62 2.80
CA LYS A 161 9.18 -5.71 3.13
C LYS A 161 9.70 -4.30 3.46
N GLU A 162 10.79 -4.19 4.20
CA GLU A 162 11.43 -2.90 4.54
C GLU A 162 11.95 -2.17 3.31
N LYS A 163 12.68 -2.86 2.43
CA LYS A 163 13.18 -2.32 1.16
C LYS A 163 12.05 -1.86 0.25
N THR A 164 11.00 -2.69 0.11
CA THR A 164 9.82 -2.36 -0.69
C THR A 164 9.09 -1.12 -0.13
N LEU A 165 8.92 -1.05 1.19
CA LEU A 165 8.30 0.09 1.85
C LEU A 165 9.14 1.37 1.67
N ALA A 166 10.46 1.27 1.81
CA ALA A 166 11.39 2.37 1.61
C ALA A 166 11.31 2.89 0.17
N LEU A 167 11.36 2.02 -0.82
CA LEU A 167 11.26 2.36 -2.24
C LEU A 167 9.92 3.05 -2.55
N LYS A 168 8.79 2.49 -2.10
CA LYS A 168 7.46 3.13 -2.24
C LYS A 168 7.43 4.50 -1.57
N GLY A 169 8.05 4.64 -0.40
CA GLY A 169 8.16 5.89 0.33
C GLY A 169 8.93 6.95 -0.46
N LYS A 170 10.05 6.58 -1.08
CA LYS A 170 10.86 7.47 -1.93
C LYS A 170 10.08 7.93 -3.16
N ILE A 171 9.47 6.99 -3.89
CA ILE A 171 8.62 7.30 -5.04
C ILE A 171 7.49 8.26 -4.65
N LYS A 172 6.80 7.97 -3.54
CA LYS A 172 5.70 8.83 -3.08
C LYS A 172 6.18 10.24 -2.73
N LYS A 173 7.34 10.37 -2.07
CA LYS A 173 7.92 11.68 -1.75
C LYS A 173 8.33 12.43 -3.02
N ALA A 174 8.97 11.75 -3.97
CA ALA A 174 9.38 12.31 -5.25
C ALA A 174 8.20 12.85 -6.06
N MET A 175 7.06 12.16 -6.03
CA MET A 175 5.84 12.57 -6.73
C MET A 175 5.05 13.66 -6.00
N PHE A 176 5.17 13.73 -4.66
CA PHE A 176 4.42 14.69 -3.86
C PHE A 176 4.80 16.13 -4.21
N TYR A 177 6.09 16.40 -4.38
CA TYR A 177 6.59 17.76 -4.58
C TYR A 177 6.17 18.37 -5.94
N PRO A 178 6.32 17.70 -7.10
CA PRO A 178 5.75 18.15 -8.38
C PRO A 178 4.23 18.39 -8.31
N LEU A 179 3.50 17.49 -7.65
CA LEU A 179 2.04 17.62 -7.52
C LEU A 179 1.65 18.86 -6.72
N MET A 180 2.35 19.15 -5.62
CA MET A 180 2.09 20.33 -4.80
C MET A 180 2.35 21.63 -5.56
N ILE A 181 3.40 21.67 -6.37
CA ILE A 181 3.72 22.87 -7.17
C ILE A 181 2.67 23.11 -8.24
N ILE A 182 2.31 22.07 -9.01
CA ILE A 182 1.24 22.19 -10.02
C ILE A 182 -0.07 22.64 -9.36
N LEU A 183 -0.38 22.13 -8.16
CA LEU A 183 -1.58 22.55 -7.43
C LEU A 183 -1.52 24.03 -7.03
N VAL A 184 -0.37 24.49 -6.50
CA VAL A 184 -0.18 25.90 -6.12
C VAL A 184 -0.19 26.80 -7.35
N ALA A 185 0.43 26.39 -8.45
CA ALA A 185 0.44 27.15 -9.68
C ALA A 185 -0.97 27.27 -10.28
N ILE A 186 -1.73 26.17 -10.37
CA ILE A 186 -3.14 26.19 -10.77
C ILE A 186 -3.95 27.12 -9.86
N LEU A 187 -3.72 27.09 -8.54
CA LEU A 187 -4.41 27.95 -7.59
C LEU A 187 -4.10 29.44 -7.84
N ILE A 188 -2.83 29.80 -7.97
CA ILE A 188 -2.40 31.18 -8.22
C ILE A 188 -2.93 31.67 -9.56
N THR A 189 -2.77 30.89 -10.62
CA THR A 189 -3.30 31.20 -11.97
C THR A 189 -4.80 31.38 -11.93
N SER A 190 -5.53 30.52 -11.21
CA SER A 190 -6.98 30.66 -11.06
C SER A 190 -7.37 31.97 -10.35
N ILE A 191 -6.63 32.38 -9.31
CA ILE A 191 -6.87 33.67 -8.62
C ILE A 191 -6.62 34.84 -9.57
N ILE A 192 -5.51 34.81 -10.32
CA ILE A 192 -5.18 35.86 -11.30
C ILE A 192 -6.27 35.95 -12.37
N MET A 193 -6.70 34.82 -12.93
CA MET A 193 -7.73 34.74 -13.96
C MET A 193 -9.10 35.20 -13.46
N ILE A 194 -9.46 34.91 -12.20
CA ILE A 194 -10.80 35.22 -11.67
C ILE A 194 -10.90 36.64 -11.12
N PHE A 195 -9.84 37.18 -10.51
CA PHE A 195 -9.90 38.46 -9.80
C PHE A 195 -9.04 39.56 -10.44
N VAL A 196 -7.82 39.22 -10.85
CA VAL A 196 -6.83 40.22 -11.28
C VAL A 196 -7.11 40.69 -12.71
N ILE A 197 -7.26 39.77 -13.66
CA ILE A 197 -7.48 40.10 -15.07
C ILE A 197 -8.79 40.91 -15.29
N PRO A 198 -9.93 40.58 -14.66
CA PRO A 198 -11.13 41.39 -14.77
C PRO A 198 -10.97 42.81 -14.22
N SER A 199 -10.16 42.97 -13.17
CA SER A 199 -9.83 44.30 -12.61
C SER A 199 -9.00 45.13 -13.58
N PHE A 200 -8.08 44.51 -14.34
CA PHE A 200 -7.35 45.19 -15.40
C PHE A 200 -8.25 45.55 -16.59
N LYS A 201 -9.17 44.65 -16.99
CA LYS A 201 -10.15 44.90 -18.06
C LYS A 201 -10.93 46.19 -17.83
N SER A 202 -11.46 46.40 -16.62
CA SER A 202 -12.27 47.59 -16.30
C SER A 202 -11.46 48.90 -16.41
N VAL A 203 -10.18 48.86 -16.01
CA VAL A 203 -9.24 49.96 -16.16
C VAL A 203 -8.97 50.27 -17.64
N PHE A 204 -8.66 49.26 -18.46
CA PHE A 204 -8.38 49.48 -19.88
C PHE A 204 -9.59 50.00 -20.67
N THR A 205 -10.81 49.50 -20.38
CA THR A 205 -12.03 50.03 -21.00
C THR A 205 -12.29 51.50 -20.64
N SER A 206 -11.81 51.99 -19.49
CA SER A 206 -11.96 53.39 -19.09
C SER A 206 -11.04 54.35 -19.85
N PHE A 207 -9.97 53.85 -20.48
CA PHE A 207 -9.03 54.65 -21.28
C PHE A 207 -9.47 54.83 -22.74
N GLY A 208 -10.55 54.17 -23.19
CA GLY A 208 -11.12 54.37 -24.54
C GLY A 208 -10.23 53.92 -25.70
N ALA A 209 -9.23 53.08 -25.45
CA ALA A 209 -8.34 52.53 -26.48
C ALA A 209 -8.71 51.09 -26.84
N ASP A 210 -8.63 50.74 -28.13
CA ASP A 210 -8.78 49.36 -28.59
C ASP A 210 -7.64 48.49 -28.04
N LEU A 211 -8.01 47.42 -27.34
CA LEU A 211 -7.06 46.48 -26.77
C LEU A 211 -6.38 45.66 -27.89
N PRO A 212 -5.06 45.44 -27.82
CA PRO A 212 -4.36 44.53 -28.73
C PRO A 212 -4.98 43.12 -28.69
N ALA A 213 -4.95 42.41 -29.82
CA ALA A 213 -5.55 41.08 -29.96
C ALA A 213 -5.08 40.05 -28.89
N PRO A 214 -3.80 40.01 -28.45
CA PRO A 214 -3.39 39.11 -27.37
C PRO A 214 -4.10 39.40 -26.04
N THR A 215 -4.30 40.67 -25.70
CA THR A 215 -4.99 41.08 -24.46
C THR A 215 -6.48 40.72 -24.50
N LEU A 216 -7.12 40.84 -25.66
CA LEU A 216 -8.51 40.40 -25.85
C LEU A 216 -8.68 38.89 -25.68
N MET A 217 -7.70 38.09 -26.15
CA MET A 217 -7.72 36.64 -25.98
C MET A 217 -7.62 36.26 -24.49
N VAL A 218 -6.70 36.87 -23.75
CA VAL A 218 -6.53 36.64 -22.31
C VAL A 218 -7.79 37.05 -21.53
N ILE A 219 -8.40 38.19 -21.88
CA ILE A 219 -9.66 38.65 -21.28
C ILE A 219 -10.80 37.65 -21.57
N ALA A 220 -10.93 37.15 -22.81
CA ALA A 220 -11.94 36.16 -23.15
C ALA A 220 -11.75 34.83 -22.39
N MET A 221 -10.50 34.38 -22.20
CA MET A 221 -10.18 33.21 -21.38
C MET A 221 -10.51 33.45 -19.90
N SER A 222 -10.25 34.66 -19.38
CA SER A 222 -10.60 35.07 -18.03
C SER A 222 -12.13 35.11 -17.82
N ASP A 223 -12.89 35.69 -18.75
CA ASP A 223 -14.36 35.72 -18.69
C ASP A 223 -14.93 34.28 -18.65
N PHE A 224 -14.40 33.37 -19.49
CA PHE A 224 -14.74 31.95 -19.44
C PHE A 224 -14.39 31.30 -18.10
N PHE A 225 -13.20 31.58 -17.56
CA PHE A 225 -12.79 31.07 -16.24
C PHE A 225 -13.70 31.58 -15.12
N VAL A 226 -14.04 32.86 -15.10
CA VAL A 226 -14.94 33.48 -14.10
C VAL A 226 -16.34 32.88 -14.18
N GLU A 227 -16.86 32.65 -15.38
CA GLU A 227 -18.21 32.11 -15.57
C GLU A 227 -18.30 30.62 -15.22
N TYR A 228 -17.26 29.83 -15.54
CA TYR A 228 -17.29 28.36 -15.43
C TYR A 228 -16.34 27.79 -14.37
N TRP A 229 -15.75 28.58 -13.47
CA TRP A 229 -14.76 28.09 -12.49
C TRP A 229 -15.27 26.91 -11.65
N TYR A 230 -16.55 26.92 -11.24
CA TYR A 230 -17.15 25.84 -10.46
C TYR A 230 -17.32 24.57 -11.31
N VAL A 231 -17.71 24.71 -12.58
CA VAL A 231 -17.79 23.57 -13.52
C VAL A 231 -16.41 22.98 -13.77
N LEU A 232 -15.39 23.83 -13.94
CA LEU A 232 -14.00 23.38 -14.11
C LEU A 232 -13.49 22.66 -12.86
N LEU A 233 -13.74 23.20 -11.66
CA LEU A 233 -13.32 22.61 -10.40
C LEU A 233 -14.03 21.26 -10.14
N PHE A 234 -15.37 21.23 -10.18
CA PHE A 234 -16.13 20.00 -9.97
C PHE A 234 -15.93 19.00 -11.10
N GLY A 235 -15.73 19.47 -12.34
CA GLY A 235 -15.37 18.65 -13.48
C GLY A 235 -14.00 17.99 -13.32
N LEU A 236 -12.98 18.72 -12.85
CA LEU A 236 -11.67 18.18 -12.56
C LEU A 236 -11.72 17.14 -11.43
N VAL A 237 -12.34 17.49 -10.30
CA VAL A 237 -12.48 16.58 -9.14
C VAL A 237 -13.28 15.33 -9.52
N GLY A 238 -14.39 15.51 -10.25
CA GLY A 238 -15.24 14.43 -10.75
C GLY A 238 -14.50 13.52 -11.73
N SER A 239 -13.72 14.09 -12.65
CA SER A 239 -12.90 13.35 -13.62
C SER A 239 -11.83 12.53 -12.92
N ILE A 240 -11.11 13.12 -11.94
CA ILE A 240 -10.11 12.39 -11.14
C ILE A 240 -10.77 11.25 -10.38
N TYR A 241 -11.93 11.49 -9.74
CA TYR A 241 -12.66 10.45 -9.02
C TYR A 241 -13.09 9.30 -9.93
N PHE A 242 -13.67 9.61 -11.09
CA PHE A 242 -14.09 8.59 -12.08
C PHE A 242 -12.89 7.82 -12.64
N LEU A 243 -11.78 8.49 -12.91
CA LEU A 243 -10.56 7.87 -13.41
C LEU A 243 -9.97 6.91 -12.37
N ILE A 244 -9.94 7.30 -11.09
CA ILE A 244 -9.51 6.40 -9.98
C ILE A 244 -10.45 5.19 -9.87
N GLN A 245 -11.75 5.39 -9.97
CA GLN A 245 -12.72 4.28 -9.93
C GLN A 245 -12.58 3.35 -11.15
N ALA A 246 -12.39 3.91 -12.34
CA ALA A 246 -12.17 3.15 -13.57
C ALA A 246 -10.86 2.35 -13.50
N TRP A 247 -9.78 2.95 -13.01
CA TRP A 247 -8.50 2.28 -12.80
C TRP A 247 -8.59 1.11 -11.81
N LYS A 248 -9.36 1.27 -10.72
CA LYS A 248 -9.57 0.19 -9.74
C LYS A 248 -10.47 -0.94 -10.24
N ARG A 249 -11.43 -0.66 -11.13
CA ARG A 249 -12.45 -1.62 -11.58
C ARG A 249 -12.13 -2.29 -12.90
N SER A 250 -11.34 -1.66 -13.78
CA SER A 250 -11.08 -2.16 -15.13
C SER A 250 -9.59 -2.45 -15.36
N PRO A 251 -9.22 -3.74 -15.56
CA PRO A 251 -7.85 -4.12 -15.91
C PRO A 251 -7.36 -3.45 -17.20
N LYS A 252 -8.25 -3.21 -18.17
CA LYS A 252 -7.90 -2.52 -19.44
C LYS A 252 -7.50 -1.07 -19.19
N VAL A 253 -8.23 -0.37 -18.31
CA VAL A 253 -7.93 1.02 -17.93
C VAL A 253 -6.64 1.07 -17.12
N GLN A 254 -6.43 0.11 -16.22
CA GLN A 254 -5.17 -0.04 -15.50
C GLN A 254 -3.99 -0.19 -16.46
N MET A 255 -4.07 -1.10 -17.44
CA MET A 255 -3.04 -1.28 -18.46
C MET A 255 -2.79 -0.04 -19.30
N ALA A 256 -3.84 0.67 -19.71
CA ALA A 256 -3.71 1.89 -20.51
C ALA A 256 -3.01 3.01 -19.72
N ILE A 257 -3.42 3.24 -18.47
CA ILE A 257 -2.80 4.22 -17.58
C ILE A 257 -1.36 3.83 -17.27
N ASP A 258 -1.10 2.58 -16.93
CA ASP A 258 0.25 2.09 -16.59
C ASP A 258 1.20 2.18 -17.80
N ARG A 259 0.69 2.09 -19.04
CA ARG A 259 1.46 2.35 -20.26
C ARG A 259 1.67 3.84 -20.52
N LEU A 260 0.66 4.66 -20.25
CA LEU A 260 0.76 6.13 -20.39
C LEU A 260 1.74 6.73 -19.39
N ILE A 261 1.78 6.22 -18.15
CA ILE A 261 2.66 6.73 -17.09
C ILE A 261 4.15 6.49 -17.39
N LEU A 262 4.46 5.55 -18.30
CA LEU A 262 5.82 5.26 -18.75
C LEU A 262 6.30 6.19 -19.88
N LYS A 263 5.43 7.02 -20.46
CA LYS A 263 5.78 7.91 -21.58
C LYS A 263 6.49 9.23 -21.18
N PRO A 264 6.13 9.91 -20.06
CA PRO A 264 6.82 11.13 -19.69
C PRO A 264 8.31 10.80 -19.45
N PRO A 265 9.24 11.56 -20.03
CA PRO A 265 10.66 11.16 -20.06
C PRO A 265 11.22 10.88 -18.66
N VAL A 266 10.92 11.74 -17.69
CA VAL A 266 11.51 11.62 -16.33
C VAL A 266 10.68 10.71 -15.40
N ILE A 267 9.36 10.84 -15.41
CA ILE A 267 8.47 10.00 -14.56
C ILE A 267 8.44 8.55 -15.08
N GLY A 268 8.46 8.38 -16.39
CA GLY A 268 8.46 7.07 -17.03
C GLY A 268 9.74 6.31 -16.74
N GLU A 269 10.90 6.97 -16.83
CA GLU A 269 12.19 6.39 -16.44
C GLU A 269 12.19 5.99 -14.95
N LEU A 270 11.71 6.86 -14.06
CA LEU A 270 11.57 6.53 -12.64
C LEU A 270 10.70 5.28 -12.41
N MET A 271 9.54 5.22 -13.07
CA MET A 271 8.59 4.10 -12.93
C MET A 271 9.16 2.80 -13.51
N GLN A 272 9.90 2.89 -14.60
CA GLN A 272 10.60 1.75 -15.21
C GLN A 272 11.67 1.21 -14.27
N LYS A 273 12.60 2.06 -13.81
CA LYS A 273 13.67 1.70 -12.86
C LYS A 273 13.09 1.10 -11.57
N ALA A 274 12.03 1.71 -11.02
CA ALA A 274 11.36 1.22 -9.83
C ALA A 274 10.68 -0.15 -10.03
N SER A 275 10.14 -0.40 -11.22
CA SER A 275 9.50 -1.68 -11.54
C SER A 275 10.55 -2.79 -11.69
N ILE A 276 11.68 -2.51 -12.34
CA ILE A 276 12.81 -3.44 -12.47
C ILE A 276 13.41 -3.77 -11.10
N ALA A 277 13.59 -2.76 -10.23
CA ALA A 277 14.08 -2.95 -8.87
C ALA A 277 13.18 -3.89 -8.07
N ARG A 278 11.85 -3.65 -8.05
CA ARG A 278 10.89 -4.51 -7.35
C ARG A 278 10.82 -5.91 -7.94
N TRP A 279 10.80 -6.02 -9.27
CA TRP A 279 10.75 -7.30 -9.98
C TRP A 279 11.97 -8.16 -9.60
N SER A 280 13.17 -7.60 -9.75
CA SER A 280 14.43 -8.30 -9.48
C SER A 280 14.58 -8.65 -7.99
N ARG A 281 14.21 -7.73 -7.09
CA ARG A 281 14.24 -7.97 -5.64
C ARG A 281 13.30 -9.11 -5.25
N THR A 282 12.08 -9.10 -5.79
CA THR A 282 11.07 -10.11 -5.49
C THR A 282 11.54 -11.47 -5.99
N LEU A 283 12.03 -11.55 -7.23
CA LEU A 283 12.49 -12.81 -7.79
C LEU A 283 13.71 -13.35 -7.04
N SER A 284 14.70 -12.51 -6.77
CA SER A 284 15.88 -12.84 -5.95
C SER A 284 15.48 -13.43 -4.59
N THR A 285 14.59 -12.75 -3.86
CA THR A 285 14.16 -13.18 -2.52
C THR A 285 13.42 -14.51 -2.56
N THR A 286 12.54 -14.67 -3.55
CA THR A 286 11.69 -15.87 -3.70
C THR A 286 12.53 -17.08 -4.10
N PHE A 287 13.42 -16.89 -5.08
CA PHE A 287 14.32 -17.94 -5.58
C PHE A 287 15.36 -18.35 -4.52
N ALA A 288 15.94 -17.38 -3.80
CA ALA A 288 16.88 -17.67 -2.71
C ALA A 288 16.28 -18.56 -1.61
N ALA A 289 14.96 -18.52 -1.45
CA ALA A 289 14.24 -19.32 -0.47
C ALA A 289 13.83 -20.71 -0.97
N GLY A 290 14.27 -21.11 -2.16
CA GLY A 290 14.04 -22.43 -2.72
C GLY A 290 12.67 -22.61 -3.38
N VAL A 291 11.92 -21.53 -3.62
CA VAL A 291 10.67 -21.61 -4.40
C VAL A 291 11.03 -21.84 -5.88
N PRO A 292 10.40 -22.82 -6.55
CA PRO A 292 10.63 -23.07 -7.97
C PRO A 292 10.46 -21.82 -8.83
N LEU A 293 11.30 -21.64 -9.86
CA LEU A 293 11.34 -20.41 -10.67
C LEU A 293 9.97 -20.03 -11.25
N VAL A 294 9.25 -21.00 -11.83
CA VAL A 294 7.94 -20.77 -12.44
C VAL A 294 6.90 -20.31 -11.41
N GLU A 295 6.93 -20.88 -10.20
CA GLU A 295 6.06 -20.47 -9.09
C GLU A 295 6.48 -19.12 -8.50
N ALA A 296 7.78 -18.82 -8.50
CA ALA A 296 8.28 -17.52 -8.05
C ALA A 296 7.74 -16.39 -8.94
N LEU A 297 7.66 -16.62 -10.26
CA LEU A 297 7.17 -15.63 -11.23
C LEU A 297 5.72 -15.20 -11.00
N ASP A 298 4.86 -16.06 -10.42
CA ASP A 298 3.48 -15.70 -10.04
C ASP A 298 3.43 -14.53 -9.05
N SER A 299 4.40 -14.48 -8.13
CA SER A 299 4.50 -13.44 -7.12
C SER A 299 5.23 -12.19 -7.62
N VAL A 300 6.12 -12.35 -8.59
CA VAL A 300 6.99 -11.29 -9.11
C VAL A 300 6.21 -10.30 -9.99
N GLY A 301 5.32 -10.80 -10.86
CA GLY A 301 4.54 -9.96 -11.78
C GLY A 301 3.71 -8.88 -11.05
N PRO A 302 2.89 -9.25 -10.06
CA PRO A 302 2.17 -8.29 -9.22
C PRO A 302 3.08 -7.36 -8.42
N ALA A 303 4.21 -7.87 -7.91
CA ALA A 303 5.14 -7.10 -7.09
C ALA A 303 5.88 -6.00 -7.87
N ALA A 304 6.07 -6.17 -9.18
CA ALA A 304 6.66 -5.15 -10.05
C ALA A 304 5.88 -3.83 -10.04
N GLY A 305 4.57 -3.86 -9.75
CA GLY A 305 3.76 -2.66 -9.52
C GLY A 305 3.39 -1.86 -10.78
N ASN A 306 3.62 -2.42 -11.97
CA ASN A 306 3.21 -1.86 -13.25
C ASN A 306 2.65 -2.99 -14.15
N ALA A 307 1.52 -2.74 -14.82
CA ALA A 307 0.86 -3.76 -15.64
C ALA A 307 1.69 -4.25 -16.83
N VAL A 308 2.57 -3.41 -17.40
CA VAL A 308 3.49 -3.81 -18.49
C VAL A 308 4.44 -4.90 -18.00
N TYR A 309 5.05 -4.70 -16.83
CA TYR A 309 5.93 -5.70 -16.22
C TYR A 309 5.16 -6.95 -15.77
N LYS A 310 3.92 -6.78 -15.29
CA LYS A 310 3.07 -7.91 -14.92
C LYS A 310 2.77 -8.82 -16.13
N GLU A 311 2.45 -8.23 -17.28
CA GLU A 311 2.17 -9.00 -18.49
C GLU A 311 3.43 -9.61 -19.09
N ALA A 312 4.54 -8.85 -19.12
CA ALA A 312 5.85 -9.39 -19.49
C ALA A 312 6.25 -10.57 -18.60
N THR A 313 5.96 -10.52 -17.31
CA THR A 313 6.27 -11.64 -16.38
C THR A 313 5.47 -12.90 -16.71
N LYS A 314 4.20 -12.78 -17.14
CA LYS A 314 3.42 -13.94 -17.57
C LYS A 314 3.97 -14.56 -18.86
N GLN A 315 4.39 -13.71 -19.81
CA GLN A 315 5.05 -14.18 -21.01
C GLN A 315 6.33 -14.93 -20.65
N ILE A 316 7.18 -14.34 -19.79
CA ILE A 316 8.40 -14.96 -19.30
C ILE A 316 8.10 -16.31 -18.63
N GLN A 317 7.09 -16.36 -17.76
CA GLN A 317 6.67 -17.59 -17.09
C GLN A 317 6.26 -18.67 -18.09
N SER A 318 5.50 -18.33 -19.12
CA SER A 318 5.10 -19.27 -20.17
C SER A 318 6.30 -19.80 -20.95
N GLU A 319 7.26 -18.94 -21.29
CA GLU A 319 8.47 -19.32 -22.03
C GLU A 319 9.41 -20.19 -21.18
N VAL A 320 9.58 -19.86 -19.91
CA VAL A 320 10.38 -20.67 -18.97
C VAL A 320 9.74 -22.04 -18.72
N ASN A 321 8.40 -22.10 -18.64
CA ASN A 321 7.69 -23.36 -18.44
C ASN A 321 7.83 -24.34 -19.63
N ILE A 322 8.09 -23.83 -20.84
CA ILE A 322 8.38 -24.65 -22.03
C ILE A 322 9.89 -24.91 -22.24
N GLY A 323 10.73 -24.50 -21.28
CA GLY A 323 12.17 -24.78 -21.26
C GLY A 323 13.08 -23.69 -21.82
N THR A 324 12.56 -22.49 -22.10
CA THR A 324 13.39 -21.34 -22.49
C THR A 324 14.15 -20.82 -21.27
N SER A 325 15.41 -20.41 -21.44
CA SER A 325 16.16 -19.80 -20.33
C SER A 325 15.51 -18.50 -19.85
N LEU A 326 15.65 -18.19 -18.57
CA LEU A 326 15.07 -16.98 -18.00
C LEU A 326 15.63 -15.72 -18.67
N ALA A 327 16.93 -15.70 -18.94
CA ALA A 327 17.57 -14.58 -19.63
C ALA A 327 16.98 -14.35 -21.03
N GLN A 328 16.79 -15.42 -21.81
CA GLN A 328 16.21 -15.33 -23.15
C GLN A 328 14.75 -14.88 -23.10
N ALA A 329 13.97 -15.42 -22.16
CA ALA A 329 12.58 -15.03 -21.96
C ALA A 329 12.46 -13.54 -21.57
N MET A 330 13.35 -13.04 -20.71
CA MET A 330 13.43 -11.62 -20.36
C MET A 330 13.75 -10.76 -21.58
N GLN A 331 14.68 -11.21 -22.44
CA GLN A 331 15.03 -10.52 -23.67
C GLN A 331 13.84 -10.46 -24.65
N ASN A 332 13.13 -11.58 -24.83
CA ASN A 332 11.96 -11.69 -25.71
C ASN A 332 10.81 -10.77 -25.28
N SER A 333 10.68 -10.52 -23.97
CA SER A 333 9.66 -9.61 -23.44
C SER A 333 9.90 -8.13 -23.78
N GLY A 334 11.13 -7.73 -24.10
CA GLY A 334 11.49 -6.37 -24.55
C GLY A 334 11.35 -5.24 -23.51
N VAL A 335 11.04 -5.55 -22.25
CA VAL A 335 10.84 -4.52 -21.19
C VAL A 335 12.04 -4.37 -20.24
N PHE A 336 12.99 -5.31 -20.30
CA PHE A 336 14.16 -5.33 -19.44
C PHE A 336 15.39 -4.75 -20.16
N PRO A 337 16.18 -3.92 -19.49
CA PRO A 337 17.43 -3.39 -20.03
C PRO A 337 18.52 -4.47 -20.09
N ASN A 338 19.50 -4.28 -20.98
CA ASN A 338 20.58 -5.24 -21.23
C ASN A 338 21.32 -5.67 -19.96
N MET A 339 21.57 -4.74 -19.03
CA MET A 339 22.25 -5.05 -17.77
C MET A 339 21.48 -6.08 -16.93
N ALA A 340 20.14 -5.96 -16.86
CA ALA A 340 19.31 -6.91 -16.11
C ALA A 340 19.29 -8.29 -16.78
N VAL A 341 19.21 -8.34 -18.12
CA VAL A 341 19.25 -9.58 -18.90
C VAL A 341 20.61 -10.27 -18.77
N GLN A 342 21.71 -9.53 -18.89
CA GLN A 342 23.07 -10.08 -18.77
C GLN A 342 23.36 -10.64 -17.39
N MET A 343 23.01 -9.91 -16.33
CA MET A 343 23.18 -10.40 -14.96
C MET A 343 22.34 -11.66 -14.69
N THR A 344 21.15 -11.74 -15.29
CA THR A 344 20.31 -12.95 -15.24
C THR A 344 20.97 -14.11 -15.95
N SER A 345 21.52 -13.90 -17.15
CA SER A 345 22.26 -14.93 -17.91
C SER A 345 23.44 -15.48 -17.11
N ILE A 346 24.26 -14.59 -16.55
CA ILE A 346 25.40 -14.98 -15.70
C ILE A 346 24.93 -15.76 -14.47
N GLY A 347 23.84 -15.32 -13.83
CA GLY A 347 23.26 -15.98 -12.68
C GLY A 347 22.70 -17.37 -12.99
N GLU A 348 22.09 -17.53 -14.16
CA GLU A 348 21.54 -18.80 -14.64
C GLU A 348 22.66 -19.80 -15.00
N GLU A 349 23.70 -19.36 -15.70
CA GLU A 349 24.87 -20.19 -16.05
C GLU A 349 25.71 -20.61 -14.83
N SER A 350 25.87 -19.71 -13.85
CA SER A 350 26.65 -19.97 -12.63
C SER A 350 25.85 -20.58 -11.49
N GLY A 351 24.53 -20.77 -11.65
CA GLY A 351 23.64 -21.24 -10.58
C GLY A 351 23.48 -20.25 -9.41
N SER A 352 23.83 -18.98 -9.62
CA SER A 352 23.82 -17.92 -8.58
C SER A 352 22.80 -16.81 -8.87
N LEU A 353 21.66 -17.20 -9.46
CA LEU A 353 20.60 -16.31 -9.94
C LEU A 353 20.06 -15.36 -8.85
N ASP A 354 19.90 -15.85 -7.63
CA ASP A 354 19.49 -15.06 -6.48
C ASP A 354 20.43 -13.89 -6.20
N SER A 355 21.75 -14.15 -6.22
CA SER A 355 22.78 -13.16 -5.95
C SER A 355 22.87 -12.11 -7.07
N MET A 356 22.76 -12.53 -8.33
CA MET A 356 22.83 -11.62 -9.48
C MET A 356 21.59 -10.74 -9.55
N LEU A 357 20.40 -11.30 -9.35
CA LEU A 357 19.16 -10.51 -9.29
C LEU A 357 19.13 -9.56 -8.09
N SER A 358 19.76 -9.91 -6.95
CA SER A 358 19.92 -8.97 -5.84
C SER A 358 20.77 -7.76 -6.25
N LYS A 359 21.88 -7.98 -6.97
CA LYS A 359 22.72 -6.88 -7.48
C LYS A 359 21.97 -6.00 -8.49
N VAL A 360 21.16 -6.61 -9.36
CA VAL A 360 20.28 -5.87 -10.28
C VAL A 360 19.30 -5.00 -9.47
N ALA A 361 18.68 -5.55 -8.43
CA ALA A 361 17.79 -4.79 -7.55
C ALA A 361 18.50 -3.64 -6.84
N ASP A 362 19.67 -3.87 -6.24
CA ASP A 362 20.46 -2.84 -5.56
C ASP A 362 20.92 -1.73 -6.51
N TYR A 363 21.25 -2.07 -7.76
CA TYR A 363 21.58 -1.11 -8.80
C TYR A 363 20.38 -0.22 -9.14
N TYR A 364 19.23 -0.82 -9.49
CA TYR A 364 18.05 -0.03 -9.85
C TYR A 364 17.40 0.69 -8.67
N GLU A 365 17.57 0.22 -7.43
CA GLU A 365 17.20 0.97 -6.22
C GLU A 365 17.99 2.28 -6.12
N ARG A 366 19.29 2.27 -6.44
CA ARG A 366 20.12 3.50 -6.48
C ARG A 366 19.76 4.41 -7.66
N GLU A 367 19.56 3.84 -8.83
CA GLU A 367 19.11 4.61 -10.00
C GLU A 367 17.76 5.30 -9.74
N VAL A 368 16.86 4.67 -8.99
CA VAL A 368 15.63 5.31 -8.54
C VAL A 368 15.95 6.51 -7.65
N ASP A 369 16.87 6.38 -6.70
CA ASP A 369 17.28 7.48 -5.82
C ASP A 369 17.83 8.67 -6.63
N GLU A 370 18.73 8.41 -7.56
CA GLU A 370 19.32 9.43 -8.43
C GLU A 370 18.27 10.11 -9.32
N THR A 371 17.32 9.34 -9.85
CA THR A 371 16.21 9.88 -10.67
C THR A 371 15.27 10.73 -9.81
N VAL A 372 15.07 10.38 -8.54
CA VAL A 372 14.30 11.19 -7.60
C VAL A 372 14.99 12.53 -7.32
N ASP A 373 16.31 12.54 -7.16
CA ASP A 373 17.08 13.77 -6.94
C ASP A 373 17.07 14.66 -8.21
N ALA A 374 17.18 14.05 -9.40
CA ALA A 374 17.05 14.77 -10.67
C ALA A 374 15.65 15.37 -10.89
N LEU A 375 14.59 14.68 -10.44
CA LEU A 375 13.24 15.24 -10.46
C LEU A 375 13.12 16.47 -9.58
N ALA A 376 13.82 16.51 -8.44
CA ALA A 376 13.82 17.66 -7.55
C ALA A 376 14.53 18.87 -8.18
N SER A 377 15.61 18.67 -8.94
CA SER A 377 16.36 19.77 -9.58
C SER A 377 15.66 20.35 -10.81
N LEU A 378 14.88 19.55 -11.54
CA LEU A 378 14.12 20.01 -12.71
C LEU A 378 12.96 20.95 -12.38
N ILE A 379 12.60 21.05 -11.11
CA ILE A 379 11.44 21.82 -10.68
C ILE A 379 11.66 23.32 -10.79
N GLU A 380 12.84 23.81 -10.42
CA GLU A 380 13.15 25.24 -10.51
C GLU A 380 13.06 25.75 -11.96
N PRO A 381 13.64 25.07 -12.97
CA PRO A 381 13.42 25.40 -14.38
C PRO A 381 11.95 25.40 -14.81
N ILE A 382 11.17 24.40 -14.39
CA ILE A 382 9.74 24.31 -14.74
C ILE A 382 8.98 25.51 -14.17
N ILE A 383 9.24 25.88 -12.92
CA ILE A 383 8.63 27.06 -12.28
C ILE A 383 9.03 28.34 -13.03
N MET A 384 10.30 28.48 -13.40
CA MET A 384 10.75 29.66 -14.15
C MET A 384 10.06 29.78 -15.50
N VAL A 385 9.90 28.66 -16.23
CA VAL A 385 9.17 28.64 -17.51
C VAL A 385 7.70 28.96 -17.29
N GLU A 386 7.05 28.36 -16.29
CA GLU A 386 5.64 28.58 -15.99
C GLU A 386 5.36 30.03 -15.58
N LEU A 387 6.14 30.60 -14.66
CA LEU A 387 6.04 32.01 -14.28
C LEU A 387 6.32 32.93 -15.46
N GLY A 388 7.31 32.60 -16.30
CA GLY A 388 7.62 33.37 -17.51
C GLY A 388 6.46 33.39 -18.51
N VAL A 389 5.77 32.26 -18.70
CA VAL A 389 4.60 32.18 -19.59
C VAL A 389 3.38 32.89 -19.01
N ILE A 390 3.13 32.77 -17.71
CA ILE A 390 1.93 33.37 -17.07
C ILE A 390 2.08 34.88 -16.87
N ILE A 391 3.29 35.35 -16.53
CA ILE A 391 3.54 36.76 -16.21
C ILE A 391 3.98 37.56 -17.44
N GLY A 392 4.75 36.92 -18.34
CA GLY A 392 5.25 37.56 -19.56
C GLY A 392 4.32 37.44 -20.77
N GLY A 393 3.33 36.54 -20.73
CA GLY A 393 2.36 36.27 -21.79
C GLY A 393 1.10 37.11 -21.75
#